data_AF-A0A818LS21-F1
#
_entry.id   AF-A0A818LS21-F1
#
_cell.length_a   1.000
_cell.length_b   1.000
_cell.length_c   1.000
_cell.angle_alpha   90.00
_cell.angle_beta   90.00
_cell.angle_gamma   90.00
#
_symmetry.space_group_name_H-M   'P 1'
#
loop_
_entity.id
_entity.type
_entity.pdbx_description
1 polymer ?
#
loop_
_entity_poly.entity_id
_entity_poly.type
_entity_poly.pdbx_seq_one_letter_code
_entity_poly.pdbx_strand_id
1 'polypeptide(L)'
;ILYPISNLPKYAQPAFEGYKELNRIQSHMVKTTLETDENILLCAPTGAGKTNVALLCILHEIGKHIMSDNRINTDEFKIIYIAPMKSLVQEIVNTFTERLNPYGIKVSELTGDHQLTKEEINQTQIIICIPENGDIITGKGDEG
;
A
#
# COMPACT_ATOMS: atom_id res chain seq x y z
N ILE A 1 24.97 -3.78 2.47
CA ILE A 1 24.43 -4.43 3.70
C ILE A 1 22.93 -4.52 3.50
N LEU A 2 22.33 -5.68 3.78
CA LEU A 2 20.89 -5.87 3.71
C LEU A 2 20.24 -5.32 4.99
N TYR A 3 19.07 -4.72 4.88
CA TYR A 3 18.40 -4.05 6.00
C TYR A 3 17.57 -5.07 6.79
N PRO A 4 17.91 -5.38 8.06
CA PRO A 4 17.16 -6.34 8.86
C PRO A 4 15.74 -5.83 9.17
N ILE A 5 14.75 -6.72 9.15
CA ILE A 5 13.36 -6.34 9.51
C ILE A 5 13.29 -5.83 10.95
N SER A 6 14.12 -6.36 11.85
CA SER A 6 14.23 -5.89 13.24
C SER A 6 14.59 -4.41 13.38
N ASN A 7 15.20 -3.82 12.35
CA ASN A 7 15.63 -2.43 12.33
C ASN A 7 14.57 -1.50 11.73
N LEU A 8 13.46 -2.01 11.20
CA LEU A 8 12.35 -1.17 10.77
C LEU A 8 11.67 -0.55 12.00
N PRO A 9 10.96 0.59 11.85
CA PRO A 9 10.07 1.09 12.90
C PRO A 9 9.15 -0.03 13.41
N LYS A 10 8.87 -0.05 14.72
CA LYS A 10 8.13 -1.16 15.35
C LYS A 10 6.78 -1.43 14.70
N TYR A 11 6.09 -0.38 14.28
CA TYR A 11 4.82 -0.48 13.59
C TYR A 11 4.92 -1.09 12.19
N ALA A 12 6.08 -1.05 11.52
CA ALA A 12 6.24 -1.56 10.16
C ALA A 12 6.65 -3.05 10.12
N GLN A 13 7.21 -3.58 11.21
CA GLN A 13 7.74 -4.95 11.28
C GLN A 13 6.68 -6.04 11.00
N PRO A 14 5.43 -5.95 11.51
CA PRO A 14 4.42 -6.99 11.29
C PRO A 14 4.09 -7.24 9.80
N ALA A 15 4.20 -6.22 8.95
CA ALA A 15 3.96 -6.34 7.51
C ALA A 15 4.98 -7.26 6.80
N PHE A 16 6.12 -7.48 7.43
CA PHE A 16 7.21 -8.31 6.93
C PHE A 16 7.36 -9.59 7.75
N GLU A 17 6.30 -10.09 8.37
CA GLU A 17 6.32 -11.40 9.04
C GLU A 17 6.87 -12.49 8.09
N GLY A 18 7.75 -13.35 8.63
CA GLY A 18 8.48 -14.36 7.88
C GLY A 18 9.76 -13.87 7.18
N TYR A 19 10.05 -12.57 7.16
CA TYR A 19 11.24 -12.00 6.53
C TYR A 19 12.31 -11.72 7.59
N LYS A 20 13.56 -12.06 7.28
CA LYS A 20 14.72 -11.70 8.11
C LYS A 20 15.26 -10.33 7.75
N GLU A 21 15.31 -10.05 6.45
CA GLU A 21 15.91 -8.85 5.88
C GLU A 21 15.23 -8.46 4.57
N LEU A 22 15.31 -7.19 4.22
CA LEU A 22 14.93 -6.64 2.94
C LEU A 22 15.99 -6.96 1.88
N ASN A 23 15.58 -7.10 0.62
CA ASN A 23 16.54 -7.29 -0.47
C ASN A 23 17.38 -6.02 -0.70
N ARG A 24 18.38 -6.08 -1.59
CA ARG A 24 19.32 -4.97 -1.83
C ARG A 24 18.64 -3.67 -2.25
N ILE A 25 17.63 -3.73 -3.12
CA ILE A 25 16.92 -2.55 -3.63
C ILE A 25 16.05 -1.97 -2.52
N GLN A 26 15.24 -2.80 -1.87
CA GLN A 26 14.38 -2.41 -0.75
C GLN A 26 15.18 -1.79 0.39
N SER A 27 16.33 -2.39 0.75
CA SER A 27 17.24 -1.88 1.78
C SER A 27 17.74 -0.48 1.49
N HIS A 28 18.03 -0.16 0.22
CA HIS A 28 18.46 1.18 -0.18
C HIS A 28 17.32 2.20 -0.10
N MET A 29 16.07 1.74 -0.28
CA MET A 29 14.89 2.59 -0.32
C MET A 29 14.30 2.88 1.06
N VAL A 30 14.68 2.15 2.13
CA VAL A 30 14.08 2.28 3.47
C VAL A 30 13.99 3.73 3.92
N LYS A 31 15.11 4.46 3.87
CA LYS A 31 15.16 5.86 4.33
C LYS A 31 14.18 6.74 3.53
N THR A 32 14.26 6.70 2.20
CA THR A 32 13.39 7.53 1.36
C THR A 32 11.92 7.16 1.50
N THR A 33 11.60 5.88 1.70
CA THR A 33 10.22 5.41 1.76
C THR A 33 9.56 5.57 3.12
N LEU A 34 10.30 5.49 4.24
CA LEU A 34 9.76 5.54 5.60
C LEU A 34 10.09 6.82 6.40
N GLU A 35 10.97 7.67 5.89
CA GLU A 35 11.40 8.88 6.61
C GLU A 35 11.12 10.17 5.83
N THR A 36 10.58 10.08 4.61
CA THR A 36 10.34 11.25 3.75
C THR A 36 8.99 11.15 3.03
N ASP A 37 8.39 12.31 2.75
CA ASP A 37 7.15 12.45 1.95
C ASP A 37 7.46 12.78 0.47
N GLU A 38 8.68 12.54 0.01
CA GLU A 38 9.10 12.86 -1.35
C GLU A 38 8.51 11.91 -2.40
N ASN A 39 8.25 12.44 -3.59
CA ASN A 39 7.83 11.61 -4.73
C ASN A 39 8.97 10.70 -5.19
N ILE A 40 8.69 9.41 -5.40
CA ILE A 40 9.68 8.39 -5.76
C ILE A 40 9.42 7.85 -7.17
N LEU A 41 10.47 7.86 -8.00
CA LEU A 41 10.53 7.08 -9.25
C LEU A 41 11.55 5.95 -9.09
N LEU A 42 11.08 4.70 -8.99
CA LEU A 42 11.94 3.52 -8.89
C LEU A 42 12.01 2.74 -10.20
N CYS A 43 13.13 2.86 -10.90
CA CYS A 43 13.43 2.06 -12.09
C CYS A 43 14.19 0.78 -11.71
N ALA A 44 13.49 -0.35 -11.65
CA ALA A 44 14.09 -1.64 -11.32
C ALA A 44 13.48 -2.79 -12.17
N PRO A 45 14.24 -3.87 -12.46
CA PRO A 45 13.76 -5.03 -13.21
C PRO A 45 12.53 -5.71 -12.59
N THR A 46 11.81 -6.51 -13.38
CA THR A 46 10.77 -7.41 -12.83
C THR A 46 11.39 -8.40 -11.85
N GLY A 47 10.68 -8.73 -10.77
CA GLY A 47 11.21 -9.58 -9.70
C GLY A 47 12.15 -8.88 -8.71
N ALA A 48 12.50 -7.61 -8.92
CA ALA A 48 13.35 -6.83 -8.02
C ALA A 48 12.71 -6.48 -6.65
N GLY A 49 11.45 -6.86 -6.44
CA GLY A 49 10.73 -6.62 -5.19
C GLY A 49 10.12 -5.22 -5.06
N LYS A 50 9.72 -4.59 -6.17
CA LYS A 50 9.07 -3.27 -6.21
C LYS A 50 7.80 -3.19 -5.36
N THR A 51 7.02 -4.27 -5.30
CA THR A 51 5.80 -4.35 -4.47
C THR A 51 6.08 -4.10 -2.99
N ASN A 52 7.19 -4.62 -2.46
CA ASN A 52 7.57 -4.35 -1.07
C ASN A 52 8.09 -2.92 -0.86
N VAL A 53 8.64 -2.27 -1.90
CA VAL A 53 8.96 -0.83 -1.82
C VAL A 53 7.67 -0.01 -1.74
N ALA A 54 6.65 -0.36 -2.52
CA ALA A 54 5.33 0.26 -2.39
C ALA A 54 4.71 0.00 -0.99
N LEU A 55 4.88 -1.21 -0.44
CA LEU A 55 4.45 -1.53 0.91
C LEU A 55 5.16 -0.67 1.98
N LEU A 56 6.44 -0.36 1.81
CA LEU A 56 7.13 0.57 2.71
C LEU A 56 6.51 1.98 2.65
N CYS A 57 6.18 2.50 1.47
CA CYS A 57 5.46 3.78 1.35
C CYS A 57 4.06 3.73 2.00
N ILE A 58 3.34 2.61 1.85
CA ILE A 58 2.04 2.40 2.50
C ILE A 58 2.19 2.44 4.03
N LEU A 59 3.22 1.78 4.56
CA LEU A 59 3.48 1.74 6.00
C LEU A 59 3.92 3.11 6.53
N HIS A 60 4.64 3.91 5.74
CA HIS A 60 4.95 5.30 6.08
C HIS A 60 3.68 6.09 6.33
N GLU A 61 2.74 6.05 5.37
CA GLU A 61 1.47 6.77 5.51
C GLU A 61 0.67 6.25 6.71
N ILE A 62 0.53 4.92 6.88
CA ILE A 62 -0.10 4.33 8.08
C ILE A 62 0.55 4.82 9.37
N GLY A 63 1.88 4.93 9.39
CA GLY A 63 2.66 5.39 10.54
C GLY A 63 2.31 6.81 10.99
N LYS A 64 1.86 7.68 10.08
CA LYS A 64 1.45 9.05 10.37
C LYS A 64 0.11 9.13 11.12
N HIS A 65 -0.70 8.08 11.05
CA HIS A 65 -2.04 7.99 11.66
C HIS A 65 -2.10 7.04 12.86
N ILE A 66 -0.95 6.71 13.45
CA ILE A 66 -0.89 5.95 14.71
C ILE A 66 -1.21 6.91 15.87
N MET A 67 -2.27 6.58 16.60
CA MET A 67 -2.73 7.31 17.77
C MET A 67 -1.86 7.01 19.00
N SER A 68 -1.99 7.83 20.04
CA SER A 68 -1.23 7.67 21.31
C SER A 68 -1.46 6.32 22.02
N ASP A 69 -2.56 5.64 21.73
CA ASP A 69 -2.90 4.31 22.27
C ASP A 69 -2.46 3.15 21.36
N ASN A 70 -1.66 3.43 20.33
CA ASN A 70 -1.17 2.52 19.29
C ASN A 70 -2.25 1.97 18.33
N ARG A 71 -3.47 2.51 18.34
CA ARG A 71 -4.45 2.21 17.28
C ARG A 71 -4.18 3.06 16.05
N ILE A 72 -4.56 2.56 14.87
CA ILE A 72 -4.47 3.30 13.61
C ILE A 72 -5.82 3.98 13.36
N ASN A 73 -5.79 5.28 13.07
CA ASN A 73 -6.98 6.01 12.64
C ASN A 73 -7.24 5.74 11.14
N THR A 74 -8.05 4.73 10.85
CA THR A 74 -8.32 4.25 9.50
C THR A 74 -9.22 5.16 8.66
N ASP A 75 -9.76 6.22 9.26
CA ASP A 75 -10.66 7.17 8.58
C ASP A 75 -9.93 8.42 8.06
N GLU A 76 -8.66 8.62 8.43
CA GLU A 76 -7.89 9.82 8.07
C GLU A 76 -7.09 9.71 6.77
N PHE A 77 -7.08 8.53 6.13
CA PHE A 77 -6.31 8.33 4.90
C PHE A 77 -6.95 7.34 3.92
N LYS A 78 -6.56 7.47 2.65
CA LYS A 78 -6.84 6.55 1.55
C LYS A 78 -5.59 6.42 0.69
N ILE A 79 -5.30 5.21 0.23
CA ILE A 79 -4.17 4.92 -0.66
C ILE A 79 -4.70 4.27 -1.93
N ILE A 80 -4.30 4.80 -3.08
CA ILE A 80 -4.61 4.23 -4.38
C ILE A 80 -3.36 3.55 -4.92
N TYR A 81 -3.47 2.27 -5.25
CA TYR A 81 -2.43 1.52 -5.95
C TYR A 81 -2.90 1.20 -7.37
N ILE A 82 -2.20 1.74 -8.36
CA ILE A 82 -2.52 1.51 -9.77
C ILE A 82 -1.67 0.33 -10.27
N ALA A 83 -2.30 -0.83 -10.42
CA ALA A 83 -1.72 -2.00 -11.03
C ALA A 83 -1.66 -1.84 -12.57
N PRO A 84 -0.62 -2.35 -13.25
CA PRO A 84 -0.44 -2.11 -14.68
C PRO A 84 -1.42 -2.90 -15.56
N MET A 85 -1.98 -4.01 -15.05
CA MET A 85 -2.91 -4.87 -15.78
C MET A 85 -3.88 -5.53 -14.81
N LYS A 86 -5.10 -5.82 -15.29
CA LYS A 86 -6.17 -6.46 -14.49
C LYS A 86 -5.77 -7.81 -13.90
N SER A 87 -4.99 -8.60 -14.63
CA SER A 87 -4.52 -9.92 -14.19
C SER A 87 -3.67 -9.89 -12.92
N LEU A 88 -3.08 -8.74 -12.57
CA LEU A 88 -2.26 -8.58 -11.37
C LEU A 88 -3.03 -8.02 -10.18
N VAL A 89 -4.25 -7.51 -10.38
CA VAL A 89 -5.03 -6.83 -9.32
C VAL A 89 -5.27 -7.78 -8.14
N GLN A 90 -5.77 -8.98 -8.42
CA GLN A 90 -6.07 -9.97 -7.39
C GLN A 90 -4.83 -10.42 -6.61
N GLU A 91 -3.69 -10.59 -7.30
CA GLU A 91 -2.42 -10.92 -6.64
C GLU A 91 -2.00 -9.82 -5.64
N ILE A 92 -2.11 -8.55 -6.05
CA ILE A 92 -1.78 -7.41 -5.21
C ILE A 92 -2.77 -7.25 -4.05
N VAL A 93 -4.07 -7.41 -4.30
CA VAL A 93 -5.10 -7.39 -3.24
C VAL A 93 -4.79 -8.45 -2.19
N ASN A 94 -4.55 -9.69 -2.60
CA ASN A 94 -4.22 -10.78 -1.67
C ASN A 94 -2.94 -10.48 -0.88
N THR A 95 -1.89 -10.04 -1.57
CA THR A 95 -0.60 -9.71 -0.95
C THR A 95 -0.77 -8.62 0.11
N PHE A 96 -1.41 -7.51 -0.23
CA PHE A 96 -1.58 -6.39 0.71
C PHE A 96 -2.59 -6.70 1.81
N THR A 97 -3.65 -7.47 1.52
CA THR A 97 -4.58 -7.94 2.56
C THR A 97 -3.84 -8.76 3.60
N GLU A 98 -3.02 -9.71 3.19
CA GLU A 98 -2.21 -10.53 4.11
C GLU A 98 -1.22 -9.66 4.91
N ARG A 99 -0.45 -8.79 4.23
CA ARG A 99 0.56 -7.95 4.89
C ARG A 99 -0.02 -6.90 5.82
N LEU A 100 -1.25 -6.45 5.57
CA LEU A 100 -1.84 -5.34 6.29
C LEU A 100 -2.97 -5.74 7.24
N ASN A 101 -3.34 -7.02 7.26
CA ASN A 101 -4.28 -7.58 8.23
C ASN A 101 -3.92 -7.25 9.71
N PRO A 102 -2.63 -7.27 10.14
CA PRO A 102 -2.28 -6.90 11.53
C PRO A 102 -2.67 -5.47 11.92
N TYR A 103 -2.94 -4.60 10.95
CA TYR A 103 -3.29 -3.20 11.15
C TYR A 103 -4.80 -2.93 11.06
N GLY A 104 -5.62 -3.96 10.78
CA GLY A 104 -7.05 -3.80 10.53
C GLY A 104 -7.38 -3.04 9.24
N ILE A 105 -6.43 -2.97 8.31
CA ILE A 105 -6.56 -2.24 7.05
C ILE A 105 -7.33 -3.06 6.03
N LYS A 106 -8.38 -2.46 5.46
CA LYS A 106 -9.16 -3.05 4.37
C LYS A 106 -8.55 -2.69 3.02
N VAL A 107 -8.38 -3.71 2.18
CA VAL A 107 -7.91 -3.59 0.81
C VAL A 107 -9.01 -4.08 -0.12
N SER A 108 -9.31 -3.34 -1.19
CA SER A 108 -10.32 -3.76 -2.18
C SER A 108 -9.87 -3.41 -3.59
N GLU A 109 -10.33 -4.18 -4.57
CA GLU A 109 -10.16 -3.80 -5.96
C GLU A 109 -11.26 -2.83 -6.43
N LEU A 110 -10.92 -1.96 -7.37
CA LEU A 110 -11.88 -1.22 -8.17
C LEU A 110 -11.58 -1.49 -9.64
N THR A 111 -12.41 -2.31 -10.27
CA THR A 111 -12.30 -2.64 -11.69
C THR A 111 -13.59 -2.29 -12.43
N GLY A 112 -13.56 -2.18 -13.76
CA GLY A 112 -14.77 -1.91 -14.55
C GLY A 112 -15.90 -2.91 -14.30
N ASP A 113 -15.57 -4.15 -13.93
CA ASP A 113 -16.55 -5.21 -13.60
C ASP A 113 -16.93 -5.23 -12.11
N HIS A 114 -16.15 -4.57 -11.25
CA HIS A 114 -16.35 -4.52 -9.80
C HIS A 114 -16.31 -3.07 -9.31
N GLN A 115 -17.50 -2.47 -9.22
CA GLN A 115 -17.67 -1.14 -8.66
C GLN A 115 -17.93 -1.25 -7.16
N LEU A 116 -17.23 -0.43 -6.39
CA LEU A 116 -17.48 -0.27 -4.95
C LEU A 116 -18.54 0.80 -4.74
N THR A 117 -19.45 0.55 -3.82
CA THR A 117 -20.40 1.55 -3.33
C THR A 117 -19.68 2.66 -2.56
N LYS A 118 -20.32 3.83 -2.40
CA LYS A 118 -19.78 4.93 -1.58
C LYS A 118 -19.47 4.47 -0.14
N GLU A 119 -20.28 3.57 0.41
CA GLU A 119 -20.06 2.99 1.74
C GLU A 119 -18.82 2.08 1.77
N GLU A 120 -18.66 1.19 0.79
CA GLU A 120 -17.47 0.32 0.70
C GLU A 120 -16.19 1.13 0.50
N ILE A 121 -16.21 2.16 -0.36
CA ILE A 121 -15.08 3.10 -0.53
C ILE A 121 -14.72 3.76 0.80
N ASN A 122 -15.72 4.23 1.56
CA ASN A 122 -15.49 4.85 2.86
C ASN A 122 -14.88 3.87 3.88
N GLN A 123 -15.25 2.59 3.82
CA GLN A 123 -14.69 1.57 4.73
C GLN A 123 -13.31 1.05 4.29
N THR A 124 -12.92 1.18 3.03
CA THR A 124 -11.66 0.65 2.47
C THR A 124 -10.53 1.67 2.49
N GLN A 125 -9.38 1.35 3.08
CA GLN A 125 -8.22 2.26 3.13
C GLN A 125 -7.34 2.15 1.88
N ILE A 126 -7.23 0.97 1.28
CA ILE A 126 -6.40 0.75 0.09
C ILE A 126 -7.24 0.26 -1.07
N ILE A 127 -7.24 1.03 -2.16
CA ILE A 127 -7.96 0.70 -3.38
C ILE A 127 -6.94 0.34 -4.46
N ILE A 128 -7.06 -0.89 -4.98
CA ILE A 128 -6.24 -1.40 -6.08
C ILE A 128 -7.04 -1.23 -7.37
N CYS A 129 -6.54 -0.46 -8.31
CA CYS A 129 -7.21 -0.24 -9.60
C CYS A 129 -6.23 -0.38 -10.77
N ILE A 130 -6.75 -0.31 -11.99
CA ILE A 130 -5.96 -0.20 -13.22
C ILE A 130 -6.11 1.22 -13.80
N PRO A 131 -5.21 1.69 -14.67
CA PRO A 131 -5.21 3.07 -15.15
C PRO A 131 -6.56 3.52 -15.72
N GLU A 132 -7.26 2.63 -16.42
CA GLU A 132 -8.57 2.89 -17.05
C GLU A 132 -9.68 3.23 -16.04
N ASN A 133 -9.55 2.82 -14.77
CA ASN A 133 -10.55 3.07 -13.73
C ASN A 133 -10.16 4.21 -12.78
N GLY A 134 -9.01 4.85 -12.97
CA GLY A 134 -8.56 5.95 -12.12
C GLY A 134 -9.50 7.16 -12.14
N ASP A 135 -10.13 7.42 -13.28
CA ASP A 135 -11.08 8.53 -13.44
C ASP A 135 -12.35 8.35 -12.58
N ILE A 136 -12.74 7.11 -12.30
CA ILE A 136 -13.90 6.79 -11.45
C ILE A 136 -13.64 7.24 -10.01
N ILE A 137 -12.40 7.11 -9.53
CA ILE A 137 -11.99 7.43 -8.15
C ILE A 137 -11.89 8.94 -7.93
N THR A 138 -11.48 9.69 -8.96
CA THR A 138 -11.24 11.14 -8.86
C THR A 138 -12.51 12.00 -8.95
N GLY A 139 -13.70 11.38 -9.05
CA GLY A 139 -14.98 12.08 -8.94
C GLY A 139 -15.47 12.77 -10.21
N LYS A 140 -14.89 12.47 -11.39
CA LYS A 140 -15.46 12.94 -12.68
C LYS A 140 -16.73 12.21 -13.12
N GLY A 141 -17.21 11.24 -12.34
CA GLY A 141 -18.42 10.45 -12.64
C GLY A 141 -19.75 11.03 -12.14
N ASP A 142 -19.74 12.11 -11.34
CA ASP A 142 -20.96 12.74 -10.78
C ASP A 142 -21.48 13.93 -11.63
N GLU A 143 -21.23 13.96 -12.95
CA GLU A 143 -21.84 14.93 -13.91
C GLU A 143 -22.95 14.30 -14.78
N GLY A 144 -23.94 13.65 -14.16
CA GLY A 144 -25.12 13.10 -14.84
C GLY A 144 -26.42 13.26 -14.06
#